data_AF-A0A6J4KTA6-F1
#
_entry.id   AF-A0A6J4KTA6-F1
#
_cell.length_a   1.000
_cell.length_b   1.000
_cell.length_c   1.000
_cell.angle_alpha   90.00
_cell.angle_beta   90.00
_cell.angle_gamma   90.00
#
_symmetry.space_group_name_H-M   'P 1'
#
loop_
_entity.id
_entity.type
_entity.pdbx_description
1 polymer ?
#
loop_
_entity_poly.entity_id
_entity_poly.type
_entity_poly.pdbx_seq_one_letter_code
_entity_poly.pdbx_strand_id
1 'polypeptide(L)'
;MRELGARVVLAGRDFDAAKDAARAHAATHPGARFIEDGHEPAIAEGAGTIALELDRWPEPIDVALVPLGNGALLAGVGLWLKAHRPSTRVVGVCAAGAPAMAESWREGRPVAAGAADTIADGIAVRVPVPAALDDLRGVMDEVLLVDDAAIVAAMRLLFDALGIVVEPAGAVGVAAALAHEARFAGQLAATPLCGGNLTAEQVRRWLTAAAH
;
A
#
# COMPACT_ATOMS: atom_id res chain seq x y z
N MET A 1 15.53 -6.77 9.42
CA MET A 1 16.56 -6.67 8.36
C MET A 1 17.95 -7.18 8.78
N ARG A 2 18.66 -6.60 9.75
CA ARG A 2 20.00 -7.10 10.16
C ARG A 2 19.97 -8.55 10.65
N GLU A 3 18.92 -8.91 11.40
CA GLU A 3 18.68 -10.29 11.87
C GLU A 3 18.43 -11.28 10.72
N LEU A 4 18.01 -10.80 9.54
CA LEU A 4 17.86 -11.61 8.33
C LEU A 4 19.16 -11.71 7.52
N GLY A 5 20.29 -11.27 8.07
CA GLY A 5 21.60 -11.30 7.41
C GLY A 5 21.92 -10.10 6.50
N ALA A 6 21.04 -9.10 6.43
CA ALA A 6 21.24 -7.93 5.58
C ALA A 6 22.23 -6.92 6.20
N ARG A 7 23.11 -6.35 5.38
CA ARG A 7 23.84 -5.12 5.72
C ARG A 7 22.89 -3.92 5.58
N VAL A 8 22.56 -3.28 6.71
CA VAL A 8 21.68 -2.11 6.74
C VAL A 8 22.48 -0.81 6.87
N VAL A 9 22.35 0.05 5.87
CA VAL A 9 22.88 1.43 5.86
C VAL A 9 21.71 2.39 5.97
N LEU A 10 21.75 3.30 6.95
CA LEU A 10 20.74 4.34 7.10
C LEU A 10 21.17 5.58 6.31
N ALA A 11 20.33 6.02 5.39
CA ALA A 11 20.60 7.19 4.53
C ALA A 11 19.27 7.84 4.10
N GLY A 12 19.30 9.14 3.84
CA GLY A 12 18.11 9.90 3.48
C GLY A 12 17.30 10.38 4.70
N ARG A 13 16.39 11.33 4.45
CA ARG A 13 15.49 11.93 5.45
C ARG A 13 14.07 11.37 5.42
N ASP A 14 13.73 10.67 4.33
CA ASP A 14 12.44 10.06 4.05
C ASP A 14 12.64 8.87 3.09
N PHE A 15 11.56 8.19 2.74
CA PHE A 15 11.57 7.00 1.87
C PHE A 15 12.20 7.28 0.50
N ASP A 16 11.78 8.34 -0.19
CA ASP A 16 12.29 8.67 -1.52
C ASP A 16 13.77 9.09 -1.48
N ALA A 17 14.21 9.83 -0.45
CA ALA A 17 15.63 10.14 -0.26
C ALA A 17 16.48 8.90 0.03
N ALA A 18 15.95 7.92 0.77
CA ALA A 18 16.62 6.64 0.99
C ALA A 18 16.73 5.82 -0.32
N LYS A 19 15.68 5.86 -1.15
CA LYS A 19 15.65 5.27 -2.50
C LYS A 19 16.73 5.87 -3.41
N ASP A 20 16.87 7.19 -3.41
CA ASP A 20 17.91 7.88 -4.18
C ASP A 20 19.33 7.54 -3.71
N ALA A 21 19.55 7.45 -2.39
CA ALA A 21 20.83 7.02 -1.83
C ALA A 21 21.17 5.57 -2.21
N ALA A 22 20.18 4.67 -2.22
CA ALA A 22 20.34 3.28 -2.64
C ALA A 22 20.66 3.17 -4.15
N ARG A 23 20.02 3.98 -4.99
CA ARG A 23 20.32 4.05 -6.43
C ARG A 23 21.76 4.51 -6.68
N ALA A 24 22.20 5.57 -5.99
CA ALA A 24 23.58 6.06 -6.08
C ALA A 24 24.61 5.03 -5.58
N HIS A 25 24.28 4.30 -4.51
CA HIS A 25 25.12 3.22 -4.00
C HIS A 25 25.29 2.11 -5.05
N ALA A 26 24.20 1.62 -5.65
CA ALA A 26 24.27 0.59 -6.68
C ALA A 26 25.08 1.03 -7.91
N ALA A 27 24.94 2.29 -8.33
CA ALA A 27 25.70 2.84 -9.45
C ALA A 27 27.23 2.85 -9.24
N THR A 28 27.68 2.85 -7.98
CA THR A 28 29.12 2.92 -7.62
C THR A 28 29.69 1.57 -7.16
N HIS A 29 28.89 0.52 -7.07
CA HIS A 29 29.29 -0.79 -6.56
C HIS A 29 29.07 -1.88 -7.61
N PRO A 30 30.11 -2.26 -8.38
CA PRO A 30 30.01 -3.30 -9.40
C PRO A 30 29.44 -4.61 -8.85
N GLY A 31 28.44 -5.16 -9.55
CA GLY A 31 27.73 -6.38 -9.14
C GLY A 31 26.53 -6.15 -8.21
N ALA A 32 26.29 -4.93 -7.72
CA ALA A 32 25.06 -4.59 -7.03
C ALA A 32 23.93 -4.30 -8.03
N ARG A 33 22.79 -5.00 -7.90
CA ARG A 33 21.56 -4.68 -8.62
C ARG A 33 20.67 -3.82 -7.74
N PHE A 34 20.21 -2.69 -8.26
CA PHE A 34 19.18 -1.89 -7.59
C PHE A 34 17.82 -2.52 -7.87
N ILE A 35 17.10 -2.91 -6.82
CA ILE A 35 15.75 -3.46 -6.90
C ILE A 35 14.79 -2.33 -6.53
N GLU A 36 13.99 -1.88 -7.49
CA GLU A 36 13.05 -0.77 -7.30
C GLU A 36 11.61 -1.26 -7.35
N ASP A 37 10.92 -1.10 -6.21
CA ASP A 37 9.48 -1.29 -6.11
C ASP A 37 8.75 -0.32 -7.06
N GLY A 38 7.75 -0.83 -7.78
CA GLY A 38 7.05 -0.12 -8.86
C GLY A 38 7.81 -0.04 -10.19
N HIS A 39 9.04 -0.56 -10.29
CA HIS A 39 9.77 -0.68 -11.57
C HIS A 39 9.98 -2.14 -11.99
N GLU A 40 10.20 -3.04 -11.03
CA GLU A 40 10.50 -4.44 -11.29
C GLU A 40 9.21 -5.28 -11.46
N PRO A 41 8.91 -5.83 -12.66
CA PRO A 41 7.66 -6.56 -12.89
C PRO A 41 7.49 -7.78 -11.99
N ALA A 42 8.60 -8.46 -11.66
CA ALA A 42 8.60 -9.63 -10.79
C ALA A 42 8.07 -9.34 -9.37
N ILE A 43 8.17 -8.09 -8.89
CA ILE A 43 7.60 -7.69 -7.59
C ILE A 43 6.07 -7.68 -7.68
N ALA A 44 5.51 -7.12 -8.77
CA ALA A 44 4.07 -7.11 -9.01
C ALA A 44 3.54 -8.53 -9.26
N GLU A 45 4.23 -9.34 -10.07
CA GLU A 45 3.88 -10.75 -10.30
C GLU A 45 3.82 -11.53 -8.98
N GLY A 46 4.82 -11.37 -8.12
CA GLY A 46 4.84 -11.98 -6.79
C GLY A 46 3.67 -11.52 -5.94
N ALA A 47 3.39 -10.22 -5.91
CA ALA A 47 2.26 -9.67 -5.16
C ALA A 47 0.88 -10.16 -5.69
N GLY A 48 0.78 -10.44 -6.99
CA GLY A 48 -0.42 -11.00 -7.60
C GLY A 48 -0.82 -12.38 -7.08
N THR A 49 0.10 -13.12 -6.44
CA THR A 49 -0.22 -14.39 -5.79
C THR A 49 -1.25 -14.24 -4.66
N ILE A 50 -1.33 -13.07 -4.02
CA ILE A 50 -2.40 -12.74 -3.05
C ILE A 50 -3.78 -12.85 -3.71
N ALA A 51 -3.91 -12.35 -4.94
CA ALA A 51 -5.16 -12.42 -5.68
C ALA A 51 -5.47 -13.84 -6.18
N LEU A 52 -4.45 -14.64 -6.50
CA LEU A 52 -4.61 -16.07 -6.80
C LEU A 52 -5.17 -16.84 -5.59
N GLU A 53 -4.73 -16.51 -4.37
CA GLU A 53 -5.31 -17.10 -3.15
C GLU A 53 -6.74 -16.61 -2.92
N LEU A 54 -6.98 -15.30 -3.08
CA LEU A 54 -8.29 -14.69 -2.96
C LEU A 54 -9.30 -15.24 -3.98
N ASP A 55 -8.86 -15.59 -5.18
CA ASP A 55 -9.69 -16.17 -6.25
C ASP A 55 -10.27 -17.55 -5.88
N ARG A 56 -9.65 -18.25 -4.92
CA ARG A 56 -10.18 -19.51 -4.37
C ARG A 56 -11.35 -19.27 -3.40
N TRP A 57 -11.64 -18.02 -3.04
CA TRP A 57 -12.83 -17.68 -2.28
C TRP A 57 -14.08 -17.99 -3.13
N PRO A 58 -15.04 -18.77 -2.59
CA PRO A 58 -16.17 -19.27 -3.38
C PRO A 58 -17.16 -18.17 -3.76
N GLU A 59 -17.28 -17.13 -2.92
CA GLU A 59 -18.25 -16.05 -3.15
C GLU A 59 -17.70 -14.99 -4.12
N PRO A 60 -18.56 -14.33 -4.91
CA PRO A 60 -18.17 -13.17 -5.70
C PRO A 60 -17.71 -12.03 -4.79
N ILE A 61 -16.54 -11.46 -5.07
CA ILE A 61 -16.02 -10.29 -4.37
C ILE A 61 -16.42 -9.06 -5.18
N ASP A 62 -17.19 -8.17 -4.58
CA ASP A 62 -17.68 -6.96 -5.26
C ASP A 62 -16.58 -5.91 -5.39
N VAL A 63 -15.75 -5.78 -4.34
CA VAL A 63 -14.71 -4.76 -4.28
C VAL A 63 -13.45 -5.26 -3.59
N ALA A 64 -12.29 -5.01 -4.21
CA ALA A 64 -10.98 -5.17 -3.61
C ALA A 64 -10.40 -3.79 -3.26
N LEU A 65 -10.23 -3.50 -1.97
CA LEU A 65 -9.58 -2.30 -1.46
C LEU A 65 -8.10 -2.62 -1.26
N VAL A 66 -7.21 -2.03 -2.06
CA VAL A 66 -5.79 -2.40 -2.07
C VAL A 66 -4.92 -1.20 -1.70
N PRO A 67 -4.02 -1.31 -0.69
CA PRO A 67 -3.07 -0.25 -0.37
C PRO A 67 -2.24 0.17 -1.57
N LEU A 68 -2.10 1.49 -1.78
CA LEU A 68 -1.42 2.07 -2.93
C LEU A 68 -0.27 2.98 -2.50
N GLY A 69 0.95 2.41 -2.54
CA GLY A 69 2.24 3.10 -2.43
C GLY A 69 2.89 3.26 -3.81
N ASN A 70 4.01 2.57 -4.08
CA ASN A 70 4.68 2.63 -5.39
C ASN A 70 3.95 1.84 -6.48
N GLY A 71 2.91 1.06 -6.13
CA GLY A 71 1.98 0.46 -7.08
C GLY A 71 2.11 -1.04 -7.31
N ALA A 72 3.23 -1.69 -6.97
CA ALA A 72 3.43 -3.11 -7.31
C ALA A 72 2.37 -4.05 -6.71
N LEU A 73 2.00 -3.86 -5.45
CA LEU A 73 0.94 -4.65 -4.80
C LEU A 73 -0.38 -4.55 -5.57
N LEU A 74 -0.80 -3.33 -5.88
CA LEU A 74 -2.06 -3.08 -6.58
C LEU A 74 -2.01 -3.56 -8.03
N ALA A 75 -0.90 -3.33 -8.73
CA ALA A 75 -0.70 -3.79 -10.09
C ALA A 75 -0.83 -5.33 -10.17
N GLY A 76 -0.14 -6.06 -9.29
CA GLY A 76 -0.21 -7.52 -9.24
C GLY A 76 -1.61 -8.05 -8.92
N VAL A 77 -2.21 -7.56 -7.84
CA VAL A 77 -3.55 -7.97 -7.41
C VAL A 77 -4.59 -7.61 -8.47
N GLY A 78 -4.55 -6.38 -8.97
CA GLY A 78 -5.47 -5.86 -9.97
C GLY A 78 -5.38 -6.63 -11.29
N LEU A 79 -4.17 -6.90 -11.78
CA LEU A 79 -3.98 -7.66 -13.02
C LEU A 79 -4.62 -9.04 -12.96
N TRP A 80 -4.40 -9.78 -11.85
CA TRP A 80 -5.03 -11.09 -11.66
C TRP A 80 -6.55 -10.98 -11.61
N LEU A 81 -7.08 -10.05 -10.80
CA LEU A 81 -8.52 -9.87 -10.65
C LEU A 81 -9.18 -9.45 -11.96
N LYS A 82 -8.59 -8.56 -12.76
CA LYS A 82 -9.14 -8.19 -14.07
C LYS A 82 -9.16 -9.35 -15.07
N ALA A 83 -8.20 -10.26 -14.99
CA ALA A 83 -8.17 -11.43 -15.86
C ALA A 83 -9.18 -12.52 -15.45
N HIS A 84 -9.37 -12.75 -14.13
CA HIS A 84 -10.11 -13.93 -13.63
C HIS A 84 -11.45 -13.59 -12.97
N ARG A 85 -11.59 -12.38 -12.42
CA ARG A 85 -12.81 -11.87 -11.77
C ARG A 85 -13.11 -10.44 -12.25
N PRO A 86 -13.35 -10.21 -13.56
CA PRO A 86 -13.46 -8.87 -14.13
C PRO A 86 -14.59 -8.01 -13.54
N SER A 87 -15.59 -8.62 -12.89
CA SER A 87 -16.65 -7.92 -12.17
C SER A 87 -16.20 -7.33 -10.83
N THR A 88 -15.09 -7.81 -10.25
CA THR A 88 -14.54 -7.25 -9.01
C THR A 88 -13.95 -5.87 -9.30
N ARG A 89 -14.46 -4.89 -8.55
CA ARG A 89 -13.98 -3.51 -8.63
C ARG A 89 -12.70 -3.36 -7.81
N VAL A 90 -11.61 -2.91 -8.41
CA VAL A 90 -10.31 -2.72 -7.78
C VAL A 90 -10.14 -1.25 -7.43
N VAL A 91 -10.07 -0.96 -6.13
CA VAL A 91 -9.95 0.40 -5.60
C VAL A 91 -8.61 0.53 -4.88
N GLY A 92 -7.76 1.43 -5.36
CA GLY A 92 -6.55 1.81 -4.66
C GLY A 92 -6.84 2.70 -3.47
N VAL A 93 -6.08 2.53 -2.39
CA VAL A 93 -6.22 3.34 -1.18
C VAL A 93 -4.87 3.95 -0.82
N CYS A 94 -4.80 5.27 -0.92
CA CYS A 94 -3.64 6.06 -0.48
C CYS A 94 -3.93 6.75 0.86
N ALA A 95 -2.89 7.11 1.60
CA ALA A 95 -3.02 8.04 2.71
C ALA A 95 -3.27 9.46 2.17
N ALA A 96 -4.17 10.21 2.79
CA ALA A 96 -4.50 11.58 2.40
C ALA A 96 -3.28 12.51 2.46
N GLY A 97 -2.36 12.26 3.39
CA GLY A 97 -1.09 12.99 3.52
C GLY A 97 0.00 12.61 2.51
N ALA A 98 -0.24 11.60 1.67
CA ALA A 98 0.68 11.17 0.61
C ALA A 98 -0.09 10.92 -0.72
N PRO A 99 -0.67 11.97 -1.33
CA PRO A 99 -1.63 11.80 -2.44
C PRO A 99 -0.98 11.58 -3.81
N ALA A 100 0.36 11.60 -3.92
CA ALA A 100 1.08 11.71 -5.19
C ALA A 100 0.67 10.63 -6.22
N MET A 101 0.53 9.37 -5.78
CA MET A 101 0.12 8.27 -6.68
C MET A 101 -1.35 8.40 -7.10
N ALA A 102 -2.24 8.81 -6.18
CA ALA A 102 -3.65 9.03 -6.49
C ALA A 102 -3.85 10.18 -7.49
N GLU A 103 -3.14 11.30 -7.30
CA GLU A 103 -3.12 12.42 -8.23
C GLU A 103 -2.55 12.03 -9.59
N SER A 104 -1.44 11.28 -9.59
CA SER A 104 -0.82 10.80 -10.83
C SER A 104 -1.73 9.90 -11.65
N TRP A 105 -2.45 9.01 -10.98
CA TRP A 105 -3.42 8.14 -11.64
C TRP A 105 -4.58 8.92 -12.24
N ARG A 106 -5.14 9.90 -11.50
CA ARG A 106 -6.23 10.75 -11.99
C ARG A 106 -5.81 11.63 -13.16
N GLU A 107 -4.58 12.16 -13.15
CA GLU A 107 -4.05 12.98 -14.24
C GLU A 107 -3.49 12.16 -15.41
N GLY A 108 -3.33 10.84 -15.23
CA GLY A 108 -2.72 9.96 -16.23
C GLY A 108 -1.25 10.27 -16.49
N ARG A 109 -0.55 10.99 -15.62
CA ARG A 109 0.89 11.27 -15.71
C ARG A 109 1.51 11.40 -14.32
N PRO A 110 2.81 11.18 -14.14
CA PRO A 110 3.45 11.38 -12.84
C PRO A 110 3.29 12.82 -12.34
N VAL A 111 2.80 12.94 -11.11
CA VAL A 111 2.68 14.16 -10.31
C VAL A 111 3.42 13.92 -9.01
N ALA A 112 4.53 14.66 -8.82
CA ALA A 112 5.30 14.60 -7.59
C ALA A 112 4.73 15.56 -6.56
N ALA A 113 4.69 15.13 -5.30
CA ALA A 113 4.31 15.99 -4.17
C ALA A 113 5.53 16.67 -3.52
N GLY A 114 5.31 17.78 -2.83
CA GLY A 114 6.37 18.46 -2.07
C GLY A 114 6.77 17.71 -0.79
N ALA A 115 5.85 16.95 -0.22
CA ALA A 115 6.03 16.13 0.98
C ALA A 115 5.08 14.92 0.97
N ALA A 116 5.36 13.94 1.81
CA ALA A 116 4.44 12.88 2.22
C ALA A 116 4.36 12.90 3.76
N ASP A 117 3.23 13.31 4.31
CA ASP A 117 3.02 13.53 5.75
C ASP A 117 1.91 12.61 6.26
N THR A 118 2.29 11.38 6.61
CA THR A 118 1.37 10.36 7.10
C THR A 118 2.10 9.37 8.00
N ILE A 119 1.38 8.76 8.93
CA ILE A 119 1.87 7.62 9.70
C ILE A 119 2.07 6.35 8.86
N ALA A 120 1.49 6.27 7.66
CA ALA A 120 1.56 5.12 6.77
C ALA A 120 2.81 5.16 5.87
N ASP A 121 3.97 4.96 6.49
CA ASP A 121 5.29 5.01 5.87
C ASP A 121 5.44 4.10 4.64
N GLY A 122 4.87 2.88 4.67
CA GLY A 122 4.89 1.93 3.55
C GLY A 122 4.19 2.41 2.28
N ILE A 123 3.34 3.45 2.37
CA ILE A 123 2.66 4.06 1.22
C ILE A 123 2.92 5.58 1.13
N ALA A 124 3.91 6.10 1.87
CA ALA A 124 4.28 7.52 1.90
C ALA A 124 5.11 7.93 0.66
N VAL A 125 4.56 7.70 -0.53
CA VAL A 125 5.23 7.96 -1.81
C VAL A 125 5.04 9.40 -2.23
N ARG A 126 6.15 10.07 -2.53
CA ARG A 126 6.17 11.47 -2.98
C ARG A 126 6.48 11.59 -4.46
N VAL A 127 7.23 10.64 -5.01
CA VAL A 127 7.60 10.58 -6.43
C VAL A 127 7.13 9.26 -7.05
N PRO A 128 5.97 9.26 -7.73
CA PRO A 128 5.43 8.07 -8.39
C PRO A 128 6.35 7.54 -9.50
N VAL A 129 6.47 6.21 -9.58
CA VAL A 129 7.24 5.54 -10.63
C VAL A 129 6.39 5.50 -11.91
N PRO A 130 6.87 6.00 -13.06
CA PRO A 130 6.09 6.02 -14.30
C PRO A 130 5.62 4.63 -14.76
N ALA A 131 6.48 3.62 -14.64
CA ALA A 131 6.17 2.24 -15.01
C ALA A 131 4.98 1.69 -14.19
N ALA A 132 5.02 1.84 -12.87
CA ALA A 132 3.88 1.47 -12.03
C ALA A 132 2.61 2.21 -12.43
N LEU A 133 2.67 3.52 -12.71
CA LEU A 133 1.50 4.27 -13.15
C LEU A 133 0.90 3.70 -14.44
N ASP A 134 1.74 3.29 -15.39
CA ASP A 134 1.30 2.61 -16.61
C ASP A 134 0.66 1.26 -16.30
N ASP A 135 1.25 0.46 -15.40
CA ASP A 135 0.70 -0.84 -14.97
C ASP A 135 -0.66 -0.71 -14.28
N LEU A 136 -0.89 0.38 -13.56
CA LEU A 136 -2.17 0.68 -12.90
C LEU A 136 -3.28 1.01 -13.91
N ARG A 137 -2.95 1.41 -15.14
CA ARG A 137 -3.94 1.71 -16.17
C ARG A 137 -4.60 0.41 -16.63
N GLY A 138 -5.92 0.34 -16.49
CA GLY A 138 -6.72 -0.82 -16.90
C GLY A 138 -6.86 -1.89 -15.82
N VAL A 139 -6.12 -1.83 -14.71
CA VAL A 139 -6.30 -2.74 -13.57
C VAL A 139 -6.96 -2.09 -12.36
N MET A 140 -6.79 -0.77 -12.18
CA MET A 140 -7.45 -0.01 -11.12
C MET A 140 -8.67 0.73 -11.66
N ASP A 141 -9.82 0.62 -10.99
CA ASP A 141 -11.04 1.33 -11.38
C ASP A 141 -11.18 2.68 -10.69
N GLU A 142 -10.61 2.82 -9.49
CA GLU A 142 -10.76 4.01 -8.67
C GLU A 142 -9.64 4.13 -7.64
N VAL A 143 -9.41 5.34 -7.12
CA VAL A 143 -8.51 5.60 -6.00
C VAL A 143 -9.15 6.48 -4.92
N LEU A 144 -9.02 6.07 -3.67
CA LEU A 144 -9.51 6.76 -2.47
C LEU A 144 -8.35 7.27 -1.60
N LEU A 145 -8.64 8.30 -0.83
CA LEU A 145 -7.73 8.86 0.18
C LEU A 145 -8.34 8.68 1.56
N VAL A 146 -7.55 8.21 2.52
CA VAL A 146 -7.96 8.07 3.93
C VAL A 146 -7.00 8.85 4.83
N ASP A 147 -7.52 9.53 5.84
CA ASP A 147 -6.69 10.26 6.80
C ASP A 147 -6.10 9.34 7.88
N ASP A 148 -5.06 9.82 8.55
CA ASP A 148 -4.37 9.07 9.60
C ASP A 148 -5.28 8.70 10.78
N ALA A 149 -6.33 9.49 11.05
CA ALA A 149 -7.28 9.19 12.10
C ALA A 149 -8.13 7.97 11.75
N ALA A 150 -8.62 7.86 10.51
CA ALA A 150 -9.31 6.69 9.99
C ALA A 150 -8.39 5.46 9.97
N ILE A 151 -7.11 5.64 9.63
CA ILE A 151 -6.10 4.57 9.67
C ILE A 151 -5.93 4.03 11.10
N VAL A 152 -5.76 4.92 12.09
CA VAL A 152 -5.66 4.50 13.51
C VAL A 152 -6.94 3.82 14.00
N ALA A 153 -8.12 4.32 13.61
CA ALA A 153 -9.39 3.70 13.95
C ALA A 153 -9.50 2.27 13.37
N ALA A 154 -9.09 2.07 12.12
CA ALA A 154 -9.03 0.75 11.50
C ALA A 154 -8.04 -0.19 12.19
N MET A 155 -6.85 0.30 12.53
CA MET A 155 -5.85 -0.47 13.28
C MET A 155 -6.39 -0.94 14.65
N ARG A 156 -7.07 -0.04 15.38
CA ARG A 156 -7.71 -0.38 16.66
C ARG A 156 -8.82 -1.39 16.48
N LEU A 157 -9.69 -1.23 15.48
CA LEU A 157 -10.74 -2.19 15.18
C LEU A 157 -10.17 -3.59 14.92
N LEU A 158 -9.12 -3.69 14.09
CA LEU A 158 -8.45 -4.97 13.79
C LEU A 158 -7.83 -5.61 15.04
N PHE A 159 -7.23 -4.79 15.90
CA PHE A 159 -6.67 -5.26 17.16
C PHE A 159 -7.74 -5.73 18.15
N ASP A 160 -8.77 -4.92 18.38
CA ASP A 160 -9.82 -5.20 19.37
C ASP A 160 -10.74 -6.34 18.93
N ALA A 161 -11.09 -6.41 17.65
CA ALA A 161 -12.04 -7.41 17.13
C ALA A 161 -11.37 -8.73 16.75
N LEU A 162 -10.15 -8.70 16.22
CA LEU A 162 -9.47 -9.89 15.67
C LEU A 162 -8.20 -10.27 16.44
N GLY A 163 -7.70 -9.43 17.34
CA GLY A 163 -6.42 -9.65 18.03
C GLY A 163 -5.20 -9.51 17.12
N ILE A 164 -5.36 -8.91 15.93
CA ILE A 164 -4.30 -8.82 14.93
C ILE A 164 -3.63 -7.44 15.02
N VAL A 165 -2.30 -7.43 15.10
CA VAL A 165 -1.49 -6.21 15.03
C VAL A 165 -1.19 -5.91 13.57
N VAL A 166 -1.68 -4.77 13.07
CA VAL A 166 -1.52 -4.33 11.68
C VAL A 166 -0.86 -2.96 11.67
N GLU A 167 0.12 -2.76 10.79
CA GLU A 167 0.79 -1.46 10.61
C GLU A 167 -0.09 -0.49 9.79
N PRO A 168 0.18 0.83 9.78
CA PRO A 168 -0.77 1.78 9.24
C PRO A 168 -1.03 1.58 7.74
N ALA A 169 0.01 1.31 6.94
CA ALA A 169 -0.13 0.97 5.52
C ALA A 169 -0.95 -0.31 5.28
N GLY A 170 -0.86 -1.29 6.18
CA GLY A 170 -1.65 -2.53 6.11
C GLY A 170 -3.11 -2.37 6.49
N ALA A 171 -3.47 -1.30 7.19
CA ALA A 171 -4.83 -1.05 7.67
C ALA A 171 -5.66 -0.17 6.72
N VAL A 172 -5.06 0.45 5.69
CA VAL A 172 -5.74 1.49 4.91
C VAL A 172 -6.98 0.99 4.15
N GLY A 173 -7.02 -0.26 3.69
CA GLY A 173 -8.22 -0.80 3.05
C GLY A 173 -9.40 -0.93 4.02
N VAL A 174 -9.14 -1.30 5.28
CA VAL A 174 -10.16 -1.29 6.34
C VAL A 174 -10.54 0.15 6.69
N ALA A 175 -9.57 1.07 6.74
CA ALA A 175 -9.85 2.48 6.95
C ALA A 175 -10.77 3.06 5.87
N ALA A 176 -10.57 2.70 4.61
CA ALA A 176 -11.44 3.12 3.50
C ALA A 176 -12.85 2.55 3.63
N ALA A 177 -12.97 1.27 4.05
CA ALA A 177 -14.27 0.65 4.29
C ALA A 177 -15.05 1.39 5.41
N LEU A 178 -14.38 1.76 6.50
CA LEU A 178 -14.98 2.50 7.62
C LEU A 178 -15.33 3.94 7.25
N ALA A 179 -14.41 4.67 6.62
CA ALA A 179 -14.60 6.07 6.24
C ALA A 179 -15.70 6.25 5.18
N HIS A 180 -16.00 5.19 4.43
CA HIS A 180 -17.02 5.18 3.38
C HIS A 180 -18.04 4.04 3.56
N GLU A 181 -18.46 3.78 4.80
CA GLU A 181 -19.36 2.67 5.14
C GLU A 181 -20.60 2.60 4.23
N ALA A 182 -21.32 3.73 4.06
CA ALA A 182 -22.53 3.79 3.24
C ALA A 182 -22.30 3.39 1.77
N ARG A 183 -21.09 3.61 1.25
CA ARG A 183 -20.71 3.28 -0.12
C ARG A 183 -20.43 1.78 -0.31
N PHE A 184 -19.98 1.09 0.74
CA PHE A 184 -19.65 -0.33 0.70
C PHE A 184 -20.71 -1.21 1.39
N ALA A 185 -21.77 -0.61 1.91
CA ALA A 185 -22.89 -1.31 2.52
C ALA A 185 -23.48 -2.36 1.56
N GLY A 186 -23.61 -3.60 2.05
CA GLY A 186 -24.15 -4.73 1.29
C GLY A 186 -23.23 -5.33 0.22
N GLN A 187 -21.99 -4.82 0.07
CA GLN A 187 -20.97 -5.41 -0.81
C GLN A 187 -20.05 -6.34 -0.01
N LEU A 188 -19.61 -7.43 -0.64
CA LEU A 188 -18.50 -8.23 -0.14
C LEU A 188 -17.18 -7.57 -0.54
N ALA A 189 -16.53 -6.93 0.45
CA ALA A 189 -15.25 -6.26 0.29
C ALA A 189 -14.08 -7.15 0.73
N ALA A 190 -13.00 -7.18 -0.04
CA ALA A 190 -11.73 -7.80 0.31
C ALA A 190 -10.62 -6.74 0.43
N THR A 191 -9.73 -6.90 1.41
CA THR A 191 -8.53 -6.06 1.55
C THR A 191 -7.39 -6.90 2.11
N PRO A 192 -6.16 -6.78 1.56
CA PRO A 192 -5.00 -7.39 2.20
C PRO A 192 -4.62 -6.60 3.46
N LEU A 193 -4.28 -7.32 4.53
CA LEU A 193 -3.60 -6.77 5.70
C LEU A 193 -2.09 -6.96 5.47
N CYS A 194 -1.47 -6.03 4.74
CA CYS A 194 -0.17 -6.27 4.09
C CYS A 194 1.07 -6.14 4.99
N GLY A 195 0.91 -5.82 6.27
CA GLY A 195 2.04 -5.68 7.19
C GLY A 195 1.63 -5.44 8.65
N GLY A 196 2.55 -5.71 9.57
CA GLY A 196 2.35 -5.63 11.02
C GLY A 196 3.60 -5.14 11.77
N ASN A 197 4.53 -4.47 11.09
CA ASN A 197 5.82 -4.07 11.65
C ASN A 197 5.68 -2.75 12.42
N LEU A 198 5.21 -2.86 13.67
CA LEU A 198 5.14 -1.73 14.59
C LEU A 198 6.25 -1.80 15.64
N THR A 199 6.86 -0.66 15.93
CA THR A 199 7.69 -0.51 17.14
C THR A 199 6.83 -0.58 18.39
N ALA A 200 7.43 -0.95 19.53
CA ALA A 200 6.71 -0.96 20.81
C ALA A 200 6.13 0.41 21.18
N GLU A 201 6.78 1.50 20.74
CA GLU A 201 6.25 2.87 20.91
C GLU A 201 5.00 3.10 20.07
N GLN A 202 5.02 2.71 18.80
CA GLN A 202 3.87 2.84 17.91
C GLN A 202 2.68 1.98 18.37
N VAL A 203 2.93 0.75 18.85
CA VAL A 203 1.89 -0.09 19.48
C VAL A 203 1.27 0.64 20.67
N ARG A 204 2.10 1.18 21.58
CA ARG A 204 1.60 1.91 22.74
C ARG A 204 0.78 3.13 22.34
N ARG A 205 1.24 3.87 21.34
CA ARG A 205 0.63 5.12 20.89
C ARG A 205 -0.69 4.89 20.15
N TRP A 206 -0.74 3.91 19.25
CA TRP A 206 -1.87 3.77 18.33
C TRP A 206 -2.88 2.72 18.76
N LEU A 207 -2.43 1.63 19.39
CA LEU A 207 -3.32 0.51 19.74
C LEU A 207 -3.78 0.55 21.19
N THR A 208 -2.90 0.89 22.14
CA THR A 208 -3.23 0.76 23.58
C THR A 208 -3.46 2.07 24.31
N ALA A 209 -3.19 3.22 23.70
CA ALA A 209 -3.47 4.51 24.33
C ALA A 209 -4.99 4.71 24.48
N ALA A 210 -5.46 4.98 25.71
CA ALA A 210 -6.85 5.32 25.96
C ALA A 210 -7.28 6.48 25.03
N ALA A 211 -8.47 6.41 24.44
CA ALA A 211 -9.02 7.53 23.69
C ALA A 211 -9.15 8.74 24.64
N HIS A 212 -8.44 9.82 24.35
CA HIS A 212 -8.55 11.09 25.06
C HIS A 212 -9.74 11.88 24.56
#